data_AF-A0A9N8DSD2-F1
#
_entry.id   AF-A0A9N8DSD2-F1
#
_cell.length_a   1.000
_cell.length_b   1.000
_cell.length_c   1.000
_cell.angle_alpha   90.00
_cell.angle_beta   90.00
_cell.angle_gamma   90.00
#
_symmetry.space_group_name_H-M   'P 1'
#
loop_
_entity.id
_entity.type
_entity.pdbx_description
1 polymer ?
#
loop_
_entity_poly.entity_id
_entity_poly.type
_entity_poly.pdbx_seq_one_letter_code
_entity_poly.pdbx_strand_id
1 'polypeptide(L)'
;MVLLTATPTTPTTPTTPTNTNNTNNNTVDASDSLVECAMGVQWKKSKTKAMLRANILIKNITAETNLRELYDSMPQYNQWPWQQFSRNTKSLITSCNNPNSKSPKWKNSPAREQLRADVISGKVNDSMDPSDVHASRLEYQQYALSNFTGYLETMIKSILADFERMAVDCEAYGHDIAIIHQRWEDNAPTTQRPWHRTICPKKLKEDVDTGKHLVIDRDTGKKISAKKLRQSRHCYKEFDLKVFRKHLYQEIDKRGKVDVRMSKKRFRIKPPPDVQFDVVGNEPKRTKTTAVV
;
A
#
# COMPACT_ATOMS: atom_id res chain seq x y z
N MET A 1 34.11 -30.52 -17.96
CA MET A 1 34.18 -29.09 -17.53
C MET A 1 34.27 -28.25 -18.78
N VAL A 2 33.16 -27.66 -19.22
CA VAL A 2 33.12 -26.77 -20.40
C VAL A 2 32.85 -25.37 -19.87
N LEU A 3 33.85 -24.50 -19.96
CA LEU A 3 33.79 -23.09 -19.57
C LEU A 3 33.14 -22.30 -20.72
N LEU A 4 31.92 -21.81 -20.50
CA LEU A 4 31.26 -20.86 -21.39
C LEU A 4 31.56 -19.43 -20.92
N THR A 5 32.37 -18.71 -21.68
CA THR A 5 32.67 -17.29 -21.48
C THR A 5 31.60 -16.44 -22.16
N ALA A 6 30.83 -15.69 -21.38
CA ALA A 6 29.87 -14.71 -21.88
C ALA A 6 30.55 -13.37 -22.17
N THR A 7 30.35 -12.84 -23.37
CA THR A 7 30.79 -11.49 -23.79
C THR A 7 29.81 -10.41 -23.34
N PRO A 8 30.29 -9.24 -22.86
CA PRO A 8 29.43 -8.14 -22.43
C PRO A 8 28.97 -7.28 -23.62
N THR A 9 27.66 -7.07 -23.73
CA THR A 9 27.03 -6.12 -24.67
C THR A 9 26.92 -4.73 -24.06
N THR A 10 27.41 -3.74 -24.80
CA THR A 10 27.41 -2.31 -24.47
C THR A 10 26.02 -1.68 -24.64
N PRO A 11 25.61 -0.74 -23.77
CA PRO A 11 24.33 -0.05 -23.89
C PRO A 11 24.40 1.16 -24.84
N THR A 12 23.55 1.16 -25.87
CA THR A 12 23.34 2.29 -26.79
C THR A 12 22.40 3.32 -26.18
N THR A 13 22.83 4.58 -26.14
CA THR A 13 22.07 5.74 -25.66
C THR A 13 21.10 6.25 -26.74
N PRO A 14 19.83 6.58 -26.41
CA PRO A 14 18.93 7.18 -27.37
C PRO A 14 19.03 8.72 -27.39
N THR A 15 19.15 9.24 -28.61
CA THR A 15 19.21 10.65 -28.99
C THR A 15 17.83 11.31 -28.91
N THR A 16 17.74 12.47 -28.26
CA THR A 16 16.54 13.32 -28.17
C THR A 16 16.41 14.21 -29.42
N PRO A 17 15.24 14.26 -30.11
CA PRO A 17 15.01 15.25 -31.14
C PRO A 17 14.50 16.59 -30.56
N THR A 18 15.20 17.65 -30.93
CA THR A 18 14.87 19.07 -30.71
C THR A 18 13.66 19.45 -31.57
N ASN A 19 12.62 20.00 -30.95
CA ASN A 19 11.42 20.48 -31.66
C ASN A 19 11.47 22.02 -31.75
N THR A 20 11.79 22.50 -32.94
CA THR A 20 11.76 23.91 -33.37
C THR A 20 10.42 24.16 -34.05
N ASN A 21 9.64 25.13 -33.58
CA ASN A 21 8.53 25.76 -34.31
C ASN A 21 7.96 26.89 -33.44
N ASN A 22 7.47 28.01 -33.93
CA ASN A 22 7.73 28.85 -35.10
C ASN A 22 6.98 30.14 -34.76
N THR A 23 7.61 31.29 -34.95
CA THR A 23 7.04 32.61 -34.70
C THR A 23 6.02 32.93 -35.80
N ASN A 24 4.83 33.40 -35.44
CA ASN A 24 3.99 34.17 -36.36
C ASN A 24 3.32 35.31 -35.60
N ASN A 25 3.78 36.52 -35.91
CA ASN A 25 3.14 37.78 -35.61
C ASN A 25 1.89 37.95 -36.48
N ASN A 26 0.80 38.42 -35.91
CA ASN A 26 -0.21 39.15 -36.67
C ASN A 26 -0.82 40.23 -35.79
N THR A 27 -0.49 41.47 -36.16
CA THR A 27 -1.07 42.72 -35.69
C THR A 27 -2.38 42.94 -36.41
N VAL A 28 -3.47 43.14 -35.67
CA VAL A 28 -4.68 43.81 -36.18
C VAL A 28 -5.22 44.71 -35.07
N ASP A 29 -5.23 46.01 -35.33
CA ASP A 29 -5.95 47.05 -34.61
C ASP A 29 -7.46 46.91 -34.85
N ALA A 30 -8.25 46.98 -33.78
CA ALA A 30 -9.59 47.58 -33.75
C ALA A 30 -10.18 47.52 -32.33
N SER A 31 -10.04 48.63 -31.61
CA SER A 31 -11.05 49.31 -30.79
C SER A 31 -12.22 48.54 -30.16
N ASP A 32 -12.34 48.76 -28.84
CA ASP A 32 -13.57 48.95 -28.06
C ASP A 32 -14.34 47.72 -27.52
N SER A 33 -13.96 47.30 -26.31
CA SER A 33 -14.86 46.96 -25.18
C SER A 33 -14.03 46.27 -24.09
N LEU A 34 -13.49 47.08 -23.16
CA LEU A 34 -12.86 46.62 -21.93
C LEU A 34 -13.95 46.12 -20.96
N VAL A 35 -14.36 44.86 -21.13
CA VAL A 35 -14.84 44.06 -20.01
C VAL A 35 -13.60 43.43 -19.39
N GLU A 36 -13.32 43.75 -18.12
CA GLU A 36 -12.33 43.06 -17.28
C GLU A 36 -12.60 41.55 -17.31
N CYS A 37 -12.04 40.87 -18.31
CA CYS A 37 -11.96 39.43 -18.34
C CYS A 37 -11.11 39.03 -17.14
N ALA A 38 -11.72 38.35 -16.18
CA ALA A 38 -11.07 37.77 -15.00
C ALA A 38 -9.81 36.98 -15.40
N MET A 39 -8.67 37.69 -15.42
CA MET A 39 -7.40 37.16 -15.88
C MET A 39 -6.87 36.17 -14.85
N GLY A 40 -7.13 34.88 -15.07
CA GLY A 40 -6.41 33.81 -14.37
C GLY A 40 -7.19 32.54 -14.07
N VAL A 41 -8.51 32.50 -14.27
CA VAL A 41 -9.23 31.24 -14.04
C VAL A 41 -8.87 30.25 -15.14
N GLN A 42 -8.22 29.14 -14.77
CA GLN A 42 -7.87 28.09 -15.73
C GLN A 42 -9.10 27.24 -16.05
N TRP A 43 -9.44 27.08 -17.34
CA TRP A 43 -10.55 26.22 -17.81
C TRP A 43 -10.55 24.83 -17.16
N LYS A 44 -9.36 24.25 -16.94
CA LYS A 44 -9.20 22.90 -16.37
C LYS A 44 -9.84 22.72 -15.00
N LYS A 45 -9.93 23.79 -14.19
CA LYS A 45 -10.46 23.80 -12.82
C LYS A 45 -11.72 24.65 -12.66
N SER A 46 -12.33 25.10 -13.77
CA SER A 46 -13.48 26.00 -13.69
C SER A 46 -14.77 25.30 -13.30
N LYS A 47 -15.64 26.00 -12.56
CA LYS A 47 -17.00 25.53 -12.23
C LYS A 47 -17.82 25.23 -13.48
N THR A 48 -17.65 26.05 -14.53
CA THR A 48 -18.26 25.86 -15.85
C THR A 48 -17.95 24.49 -16.46
N LYS A 49 -16.68 24.07 -16.44
CA LYS A 49 -16.29 22.76 -16.97
C LYS A 49 -16.95 21.62 -16.18
N ALA A 50 -17.03 21.74 -14.86
CA ALA A 50 -17.68 20.73 -14.02
C ALA A 50 -19.18 20.61 -14.33
N MET A 51 -19.87 21.75 -14.49
CA MET A 51 -21.29 21.77 -14.87
C MET A 51 -21.53 21.20 -16.26
N LEU A 52 -20.73 21.59 -17.27
CA LEU A 52 -20.82 21.02 -18.62
C LEU A 52 -20.60 19.51 -18.59
N ARG A 53 -19.60 19.04 -17.84
CA ARG A 53 -19.34 17.59 -17.71
C ARG A 53 -20.52 16.85 -17.09
N ALA A 54 -21.16 17.40 -16.06
CA ALA A 54 -22.35 16.81 -15.45
C ALA A 54 -23.51 16.73 -16.46
N ASN A 55 -23.77 17.79 -17.22
CA ASN A 55 -24.81 17.82 -18.24
C ASN A 55 -24.54 16.85 -19.40
N ILE A 56 -23.29 16.69 -19.82
CA ILE A 56 -22.91 15.70 -20.84
C ILE A 56 -23.11 14.28 -20.33
N LEU A 57 -22.76 13.99 -19.07
CA LEU A 57 -22.96 12.66 -18.47
C LEU A 57 -24.44 12.28 -18.32
N ILE A 58 -25.32 13.26 -18.09
CA ILE A 58 -26.78 13.08 -18.06
C ILE A 58 -27.36 13.01 -19.49
N LYS A 59 -26.53 13.18 -20.53
CA LYS A 59 -26.91 13.26 -21.95
C LYS A 59 -27.81 14.45 -22.32
N ASN A 60 -27.87 15.48 -21.48
CA ASN A 60 -28.53 16.75 -21.80
C ASN A 60 -27.78 17.54 -22.88
N ILE A 61 -26.46 17.31 -22.99
CA ILE A 61 -25.62 17.90 -24.03
C ILE A 61 -25.02 16.74 -24.84
N THR A 62 -25.34 16.67 -26.12
CA THR A 62 -24.86 15.67 -27.07
C THR A 62 -23.93 16.31 -28.10
N ALA A 63 -23.39 15.51 -29.02
CA ALA A 63 -22.57 16.02 -30.13
C ALA A 63 -23.36 16.90 -31.11
N GLU A 64 -24.69 16.79 -31.10
CA GLU A 64 -25.62 17.51 -31.99
C GLU A 64 -26.14 18.82 -31.37
N THR A 65 -25.94 19.01 -30.07
CA THR A 65 -26.41 20.22 -29.37
C THR A 65 -25.82 21.48 -29.99
N ASN A 66 -26.67 22.46 -30.32
CA ASN A 66 -26.22 23.76 -30.81
C ASN A 66 -25.43 24.49 -29.72
N LEU A 67 -24.11 24.47 -29.84
CA LEU A 67 -23.22 25.04 -28.84
C LEU A 67 -23.40 26.55 -28.68
N ARG A 68 -23.91 27.25 -29.72
CA ARG A 68 -24.07 28.70 -29.68
C ARG A 68 -25.26 29.07 -28.80
N GLU A 69 -26.40 28.43 -29.01
CA GLU A 69 -27.56 28.56 -28.13
C GLU A 69 -27.23 28.17 -26.69
N LEU A 70 -26.47 27.08 -26.50
CA LEU A 70 -26.01 26.69 -25.17
C LEU A 70 -25.15 27.78 -24.51
N TYR A 71 -24.24 28.40 -25.27
CA TYR A 71 -23.40 29.49 -24.77
C TYR A 71 -24.23 30.72 -24.38
N ASP A 72 -25.17 31.12 -25.24
CA ASP A 72 -26.03 32.28 -25.02
C ASP A 72 -27.07 32.03 -23.90
N SER A 73 -27.45 30.78 -23.63
CA SER A 73 -28.44 30.40 -22.60
C SER A 73 -27.97 30.61 -21.15
N MET A 74 -26.65 30.68 -20.89
CA MET A 74 -26.12 30.81 -19.55
C MET A 74 -25.06 31.92 -19.46
N PRO A 75 -25.33 33.03 -18.74
CA PRO A 75 -24.41 34.16 -18.63
C PRO A 75 -23.00 33.77 -18.12
N GLN A 76 -22.95 32.74 -17.28
CA GLN A 76 -21.71 32.17 -16.73
C GLN A 76 -20.78 31.51 -17.76
N TYR A 77 -21.25 31.25 -19.00
CA TYR A 77 -20.40 30.80 -20.10
C TYR A 77 -19.70 31.96 -20.80
N ASN A 78 -20.28 33.17 -20.73
CA ASN A 78 -19.76 34.39 -21.39
C ASN A 78 -18.43 34.89 -20.82
N GLN A 79 -17.99 34.35 -19.68
CA GLN A 79 -16.66 34.61 -19.12
C GLN A 79 -15.52 33.99 -19.94
N TRP A 80 -15.82 33.14 -20.93
CA TRP A 80 -14.84 32.51 -21.83
C TRP A 80 -15.06 32.99 -23.26
N PRO A 81 -14.03 33.38 -24.01
CA PRO A 81 -14.18 33.68 -25.43
C PRO A 81 -14.85 32.52 -26.17
N TRP A 82 -15.86 32.82 -26.99
CA TRP A 82 -16.69 31.82 -27.70
C TRP A 82 -15.86 30.71 -28.37
N GLN A 83 -14.78 31.08 -29.07
CA GLN A 83 -13.91 30.10 -29.74
C GLN A 83 -13.26 29.11 -28.75
N GLN A 84 -12.84 29.58 -27.57
CA GLN A 84 -12.25 28.76 -26.53
C GLN A 84 -13.30 27.86 -25.88
N PHE A 85 -14.48 28.41 -25.56
CA PHE A 85 -15.61 27.64 -25.04
C PHE A 85 -16.00 26.51 -25.99
N SER A 86 -16.27 26.83 -27.26
CA SER A 86 -16.71 25.84 -28.26
C SER A 86 -15.69 24.72 -28.45
N ARG A 87 -14.40 25.06 -28.61
CA ARG A 87 -13.32 24.07 -28.73
C ARG A 87 -13.23 23.17 -27.50
N ASN A 88 -13.29 23.77 -26.31
CA ASN A 88 -13.19 23.03 -25.06
C ASN A 88 -14.41 22.14 -24.81
N THR A 89 -15.62 22.60 -25.13
CA THR A 89 -16.86 21.83 -24.97
C THR A 89 -16.89 20.67 -25.94
N LYS A 90 -16.51 20.85 -27.22
CA LYS A 90 -16.35 19.73 -28.17
C LYS A 90 -15.35 18.70 -27.66
N SER A 91 -14.18 19.15 -27.21
CA SER A 91 -13.17 18.27 -26.60
C SER A 91 -13.71 17.53 -25.37
N LEU A 92 -14.51 18.19 -24.54
CA LEU A 92 -15.14 17.60 -23.36
C LEU A 92 -16.18 16.54 -23.75
N ILE A 93 -17.06 16.84 -24.72
CA ILE A 93 -18.04 15.89 -25.28
C ILE A 93 -17.31 14.67 -25.82
N THR A 94 -16.28 14.86 -26.65
CA THR A 94 -15.46 13.75 -27.15
C THR A 94 -14.83 12.96 -26.01
N SER A 95 -14.29 13.61 -24.97
CA SER A 95 -13.67 12.90 -23.83
C SER A 95 -14.66 12.16 -22.92
N CYS A 96 -15.92 12.58 -22.89
CA CYS A 96 -16.98 11.97 -22.11
C CYS A 96 -17.65 10.82 -22.88
N ASN A 97 -17.84 10.98 -24.19
CA ASN A 97 -18.45 9.97 -25.06
C ASN A 97 -17.46 8.90 -25.48
N ASN A 98 -16.21 9.31 -25.73
CA ASN A 98 -15.07 8.42 -25.83
C ASN A 98 -14.28 8.64 -24.56
N PRO A 99 -14.62 7.96 -23.44
CA PRO A 99 -13.65 7.75 -22.40
C PRO A 99 -12.55 6.85 -22.99
N ASN A 100 -11.73 7.40 -23.88
CA ASN A 100 -10.31 7.09 -23.99
C ASN A 100 -9.63 7.57 -22.68
N SER A 101 -10.24 7.24 -21.54
CA SER A 101 -9.57 6.61 -20.43
C SER A 101 -8.53 5.71 -21.06
N LYS A 102 -7.29 6.19 -21.11
CA LYS A 102 -6.14 5.32 -21.29
C LYS A 102 -6.43 4.14 -20.39
N SER A 103 -6.67 2.94 -20.94
CA SER A 103 -7.00 1.77 -20.14
C SER A 103 -6.04 1.76 -18.96
N PRO A 104 -6.55 1.60 -17.72
CA PRO A 104 -5.72 1.74 -16.54
C PRO A 104 -4.44 0.93 -16.76
N LYS A 105 -3.29 1.52 -16.44
CA LYS A 105 -2.00 0.86 -16.72
C LYS A 105 -2.05 -0.56 -16.15
N TRP A 106 -1.81 -1.56 -17.00
CA TRP A 106 -1.97 -2.99 -16.67
C TRP A 106 -1.38 -3.36 -15.30
N LYS A 107 -0.19 -2.84 -14.97
CA LYS A 107 0.52 -3.11 -13.70
C LYS A 107 -0.34 -2.89 -12.44
N ASN A 108 -1.23 -1.90 -12.46
CA ASN A 108 -2.04 -1.49 -11.31
C ASN A 108 -3.55 -1.66 -11.60
N SER A 109 -3.92 -2.45 -12.60
CA SER A 109 -5.32 -2.62 -12.96
C SER A 109 -5.98 -3.72 -12.13
N PRO A 110 -7.29 -3.60 -11.86
CA PRO A 110 -8.06 -4.68 -11.22
C PRO A 110 -8.06 -5.95 -12.08
N ALA A 111 -8.02 -5.82 -13.42
CA ALA A 111 -7.91 -6.93 -14.35
C ALA A 111 -6.67 -7.79 -14.09
N ARG A 112 -5.50 -7.18 -13.83
CA ARG A 112 -4.27 -7.93 -13.53
C ARG A 112 -4.38 -8.70 -12.22
N GLU A 113 -4.98 -8.11 -11.20
CA GLU A 113 -5.19 -8.75 -9.89
C GLU A 113 -6.15 -9.94 -9.99
N GLN A 114 -7.28 -9.75 -10.70
CA GLN A 114 -8.24 -10.81 -10.97
C GLN A 114 -7.60 -11.94 -11.78
N LEU A 115 -6.83 -11.62 -12.84
CA LEU A 115 -6.16 -12.64 -13.64
C LEU A 115 -5.16 -13.45 -12.80
N ARG A 116 -4.38 -12.78 -11.94
CA ARG A 116 -3.47 -13.45 -11.02
C ARG A 116 -4.22 -14.42 -10.09
N ALA A 117 -5.36 -13.99 -9.55
CA ALA A 117 -6.19 -14.85 -8.70
C ALA A 117 -6.79 -16.04 -9.47
N ASP A 118 -7.22 -15.82 -10.71
CA ASP A 118 -7.74 -16.89 -11.57
C ASP A 118 -6.67 -17.92 -11.94
N VAL A 119 -5.42 -17.50 -12.20
CA VAL A 119 -4.30 -18.42 -12.42
C VAL A 119 -3.93 -19.18 -11.14
N ILE A 120 -3.84 -18.51 -10.00
CA ILE A 120 -3.52 -19.17 -8.71
C ILE A 120 -4.61 -20.19 -8.31
N SER A 121 -5.88 -19.87 -8.58
CA SER A 121 -7.00 -20.78 -8.32
C SER A 121 -7.14 -21.91 -9.34
N GLY A 122 -6.32 -21.94 -10.39
CA GLY A 122 -6.35 -22.95 -11.45
C GLY A 122 -7.52 -22.81 -12.42
N LYS A 123 -8.30 -21.72 -12.35
CA LYS A 123 -9.38 -21.44 -13.32
C LYS A 123 -8.82 -21.12 -14.70
N VAL A 124 -7.65 -20.49 -14.74
CA VAL A 124 -6.89 -20.21 -15.95
C VAL A 124 -5.61 -21.04 -15.90
N ASN A 125 -5.39 -21.87 -16.91
CA ASN A 125 -4.20 -22.71 -17.04
C ASN A 125 -3.43 -22.39 -18.33
N ASP A 126 -2.22 -22.94 -18.46
CA ASP A 126 -1.30 -22.71 -19.59
C ASP A 126 -1.82 -23.28 -20.92
N SER A 127 -2.78 -24.22 -20.86
CA SER A 127 -3.37 -24.85 -22.04
C SER A 127 -4.60 -24.09 -22.58
N MET A 128 -5.11 -23.08 -21.88
CA MET A 128 -6.29 -22.33 -22.31
C MET A 128 -5.95 -21.32 -23.40
N ASP A 129 -6.82 -21.20 -24.39
CA ASP A 129 -6.65 -20.22 -25.44
C ASP A 129 -6.77 -18.79 -24.87
N PRO A 130 -5.82 -17.88 -25.17
CA PRO A 130 -5.87 -16.51 -24.67
C PRO A 130 -7.14 -15.74 -25.07
N SER A 131 -7.76 -16.06 -26.21
CA SER A 131 -9.01 -15.44 -26.66
C SER A 131 -10.17 -15.83 -25.75
N ASP A 132 -10.26 -17.10 -25.35
CA ASP A 132 -11.30 -17.58 -24.43
C ASP A 132 -11.14 -16.96 -23.03
N VAL A 133 -9.89 -16.89 -22.54
CA VAL A 133 -9.60 -16.24 -21.25
C VAL A 133 -9.95 -14.75 -21.32
N HIS A 134 -9.63 -14.06 -22.40
CA HIS A 134 -9.98 -12.64 -22.60
C HIS A 134 -11.49 -12.41 -22.63
N ALA A 135 -12.23 -13.28 -23.30
CA ALA A 135 -13.69 -13.21 -23.38
C ALA A 135 -14.39 -13.51 -22.04
N SER A 136 -13.74 -14.26 -21.14
CA SER A 136 -14.35 -14.74 -19.88
C SER A 136 -14.77 -13.62 -18.90
N ARG A 137 -14.14 -12.44 -18.96
CA ARG A 137 -14.47 -11.31 -18.07
C ARG A 137 -14.44 -9.97 -18.80
N LEU A 138 -15.38 -9.08 -18.45
CA LEU A 138 -15.48 -7.75 -19.04
C LEU A 138 -14.26 -6.87 -18.70
N GLU A 139 -13.64 -7.09 -17.54
CA GLU A 139 -12.43 -6.38 -17.10
C GLU A 139 -11.23 -6.65 -18.02
N TYR A 140 -11.13 -7.84 -18.59
CA TYR A 140 -10.06 -8.22 -19.52
C TYR A 140 -10.26 -7.58 -20.89
N GLN A 141 -11.52 -7.45 -21.31
CA GLN A 141 -11.92 -6.87 -22.60
C GLN A 141 -11.55 -5.37 -22.74
N GLN A 142 -11.21 -4.70 -21.64
CA GLN A 142 -10.69 -3.31 -21.65
C GLN A 142 -9.30 -3.17 -22.30
N TYR A 143 -8.60 -4.29 -22.50
CA TYR A 143 -7.29 -4.34 -23.13
C TYR A 143 -7.42 -5.01 -24.49
N ALA A 144 -6.70 -4.49 -25.50
CA ALA A 144 -6.62 -5.15 -26.80
C ALA A 144 -6.08 -6.58 -26.64
N LEU A 145 -6.71 -7.53 -27.32
CA LEU A 145 -6.40 -8.96 -27.23
C LEU A 145 -4.90 -9.25 -27.45
N SER A 146 -4.29 -8.59 -28.44
CA SER A 146 -2.86 -8.72 -28.74
C SER A 146 -1.96 -8.40 -27.54
N ASN A 147 -2.29 -7.38 -26.75
CA ASN A 147 -1.53 -7.04 -25.54
C ASN A 147 -1.85 -7.99 -24.39
N PHE A 148 -3.11 -8.44 -24.29
CA PHE A 148 -3.55 -9.34 -23.24
C PHE A 148 -2.85 -10.70 -23.30
N THR A 149 -2.62 -11.25 -24.50
CA THR A 149 -1.88 -12.52 -24.68
C THR A 149 -0.50 -12.48 -24.01
N GLY A 150 0.31 -11.46 -24.29
CA GLY A 150 1.62 -11.30 -23.67
C GLY A 150 1.54 -11.09 -22.14
N TYR A 151 0.49 -10.43 -21.65
CA TYR A 151 0.27 -10.29 -20.22
C TYR A 151 -0.08 -11.61 -19.54
N LEU A 152 -0.89 -12.45 -20.19
CA LEU A 152 -1.29 -13.77 -19.70
C LEU A 152 -0.07 -14.69 -19.59
N GLU A 153 0.71 -14.83 -20.67
CA GLU A 153 1.92 -15.66 -20.68
C GLU A 153 2.92 -15.23 -19.60
N THR A 154 3.18 -13.92 -19.48
CA THR A 154 4.10 -13.39 -18.48
C THR A 154 3.60 -13.68 -17.07
N MET A 155 2.28 -13.56 -16.84
CA MET A 155 1.68 -13.85 -15.54
C MET A 155 1.83 -15.32 -15.18
N ILE A 156 1.46 -16.24 -16.08
CA ILE A 156 1.56 -17.68 -15.87
C ILE A 156 3.01 -18.07 -15.56
N LYS A 157 3.98 -17.64 -16.40
CA LYS A 157 5.41 -17.89 -16.18
C LYS A 157 5.89 -17.38 -14.83
N SER A 158 5.49 -16.17 -14.44
CA SER A 158 5.91 -15.61 -13.14
C SER A 158 5.35 -16.38 -11.95
N ILE A 159 4.11 -16.86 -12.03
CA ILE A 159 3.46 -17.63 -10.96
C ILE A 159 4.07 -19.03 -10.86
N LEU A 160 4.35 -19.68 -11.98
CA LEU A 160 5.05 -20.98 -12.00
C LEU A 160 6.44 -20.87 -11.37
N ALA A 161 7.20 -19.83 -11.70
CA ALA A 161 8.50 -19.57 -11.09
C ALA A 161 8.39 -19.30 -9.56
N ASP A 162 7.34 -18.60 -9.11
CA ASP A 162 7.06 -18.40 -7.69
C ASP A 162 6.77 -19.75 -6.99
N PHE A 163 6.00 -20.64 -7.63
CA PHE A 163 5.71 -21.99 -7.09
C PHE A 163 6.94 -22.89 -7.03
N GLU A 164 7.78 -22.90 -8.06
CA GLU A 164 9.05 -23.65 -8.06
C GLU A 164 9.96 -23.19 -6.92
N ARG A 165 10.10 -21.87 -6.73
CA ARG A 165 10.86 -21.32 -5.61
C ARG A 165 10.27 -21.74 -4.27
N MET A 166 8.95 -21.70 -4.12
CA MET A 166 8.28 -22.13 -2.91
C MET A 166 8.53 -23.62 -2.62
N ALA A 167 8.57 -24.47 -3.65
CA ALA A 167 8.91 -25.89 -3.48
C ALA A 167 10.33 -26.08 -2.93
N VAL A 168 11.31 -25.37 -3.51
CA VAL A 168 12.71 -25.38 -3.02
C VAL A 168 12.81 -24.88 -1.58
N ASP A 169 12.10 -23.79 -1.24
CA ASP A 169 12.08 -23.25 0.12
C ASP A 169 11.46 -24.25 1.12
N CYS A 170 10.41 -24.97 0.72
CA CYS A 170 9.79 -26.02 1.53
C CYS A 170 10.73 -27.21 1.77
N GLU A 171 11.46 -27.65 0.74
CA GLU A 171 12.46 -28.72 0.87
C GLU A 171 13.61 -28.31 1.79
N ALA A 172 14.16 -27.11 1.60
CA ALA A 172 15.22 -26.56 2.44
C ALA A 172 14.76 -26.44 3.91
N TYR A 173 13.54 -25.95 4.14
CA TYR A 173 12.96 -25.89 5.49
C TYR A 173 12.80 -27.28 6.11
N GLY A 174 12.32 -28.27 5.34
CA GLY A 174 12.20 -29.65 5.80
C GLY A 174 13.55 -30.25 6.21
N HIS A 175 14.59 -30.02 5.40
CA HIS A 175 15.95 -30.43 5.69
C HIS A 175 16.52 -29.77 6.97
N ASP A 176 16.33 -28.46 7.13
CA ASP A 176 16.77 -27.74 8.33
C ASP A 176 16.09 -28.28 9.60
N ILE A 177 14.78 -28.56 9.51
CA ILE A 177 14.03 -29.19 10.59
C ILE A 177 14.61 -30.57 10.91
N ALA A 178 14.91 -31.40 9.92
CA ALA A 178 15.51 -32.72 10.14
C ALA A 178 16.87 -32.63 10.85
N ILE A 179 17.76 -31.71 10.44
CA ILE A 179 19.05 -31.46 11.13
C ILE A 179 18.82 -31.08 12.60
N ILE A 180 17.86 -30.20 12.84
CA ILE A 180 17.54 -29.74 14.19
C ILE A 180 17.03 -30.90 15.05
N HIS A 181 16.17 -31.76 14.50
CA HIS A 181 15.66 -32.95 15.19
C HIS A 181 16.79 -33.95 15.50
N GLN A 182 17.62 -34.27 14.51
CA GLN A 182 18.77 -35.15 14.68
C GLN A 182 19.72 -34.63 15.77
N ARG A 183 20.03 -33.33 15.76
CA ARG A 183 20.84 -32.70 16.83
C ARG A 183 20.20 -32.83 18.21
N TRP A 184 18.88 -32.92 18.33
CA TRP A 184 18.26 -33.14 19.62
C TRP A 184 18.34 -34.59 20.07
N GLU A 185 18.16 -35.53 19.15
CA GLU A 185 18.30 -36.96 19.41
C GLU A 185 19.73 -37.29 19.85
N ASP A 186 20.74 -36.79 19.12
CA ASP A 186 22.16 -37.01 19.41
C ASP A 186 22.60 -36.38 20.75
N ASN A 187 21.92 -35.30 21.18
CA ASN A 187 22.28 -34.56 22.40
C ASN A 187 21.30 -34.77 23.57
N ALA A 188 20.45 -35.81 23.52
CA ALA A 188 19.51 -36.17 24.58
C ALA A 188 20.21 -37.10 25.60
N PRO A 189 20.96 -36.56 26.58
CA PRO A 189 20.34 -35.96 27.79
C PRO A 189 21.07 -34.72 28.35
N THR A 190 22.13 -34.22 27.71
CA THR A 190 23.06 -33.25 28.33
C THR A 190 22.61 -31.79 28.15
N THR A 191 21.85 -31.50 27.10
CA THR A 191 21.40 -30.14 26.79
C THR A 191 20.01 -29.90 27.35
N GLN A 192 19.91 -29.09 28.43
CA GLN A 192 18.63 -28.62 28.98
C GLN A 192 17.69 -28.13 27.87
N ARG A 193 16.43 -28.58 27.90
CA ARG A 193 15.39 -28.19 26.93
C ARG A 193 15.38 -26.65 26.79
N PRO A 194 15.42 -26.07 25.57
CA PRO A 194 15.44 -24.62 25.42
C PRO A 194 14.24 -23.93 26.08
N TRP A 195 14.47 -22.84 26.82
CA TRP A 195 13.43 -22.10 27.57
C TRP A 195 12.15 -21.84 26.76
N HIS A 196 12.29 -21.38 25.52
CA HIS A 196 11.19 -21.00 24.64
C HIS A 196 10.26 -22.16 24.22
N ARG A 197 10.70 -23.42 24.38
CA ARG A 197 9.92 -24.63 24.02
C ARG A 197 9.22 -25.25 25.21
N THR A 198 9.46 -24.74 26.42
CA THR A 198 8.78 -25.22 27.62
C THR A 198 7.52 -24.41 27.91
N ILE A 199 6.77 -24.78 28.95
CA ILE A 199 5.62 -23.99 29.43
C ILE A 199 6.04 -22.72 30.18
N CYS A 200 7.32 -22.60 30.55
CA CYS A 200 7.88 -21.51 31.35
C CYS A 200 7.64 -20.11 30.77
N PRO A 201 7.82 -19.84 29.45
CA PRO A 201 7.60 -18.51 28.89
C PRO A 201 6.14 -18.05 29.05
N LYS A 202 5.18 -18.95 28.91
CA LYS A 202 3.75 -18.64 29.10
C LYS A 202 3.47 -18.29 30.56
N LYS A 203 3.98 -19.10 31.49
CA LYS A 203 3.84 -18.84 32.94
C LYS A 203 4.56 -17.57 33.38
N LEU A 204 5.72 -17.26 32.81
CA LEU A 204 6.47 -16.05 33.14
C LEU A 204 5.71 -14.81 32.68
N LYS A 205 5.09 -14.85 31.50
CA LYS A 205 4.18 -13.78 31.04
C LYS A 205 3.03 -13.57 32.02
N GLU A 206 2.34 -14.64 32.42
CA GLU A 206 1.27 -14.57 33.42
C GLU A 206 1.76 -13.94 34.74
N ASP A 207 2.95 -14.30 35.23
CA ASP A 207 3.52 -13.75 36.46
C ASP A 207 3.96 -12.28 36.32
N VAL A 208 4.41 -11.87 35.13
CA VAL A 208 4.73 -10.47 34.82
C VAL A 208 3.45 -9.64 34.72
N ASP A 209 2.44 -10.15 34.01
CA ASP A 209 1.12 -9.50 33.83
C ASP A 209 0.39 -9.33 35.16
N THR A 210 0.47 -10.31 36.06
CA THR A 210 -0.07 -10.21 37.43
C THR A 210 0.78 -9.37 38.38
N GLY A 211 1.90 -8.80 37.91
CA GLY A 211 2.75 -7.93 38.72
C GLY A 211 3.51 -8.66 39.84
N LYS A 212 3.61 -10.01 39.83
CA LYS A 212 4.30 -10.77 40.89
C LYS A 212 5.77 -10.41 41.05
N HIS A 213 6.41 -9.99 39.97
CA HIS A 213 7.79 -9.48 39.97
C HIS A 213 7.95 -8.12 40.67
N LEU A 214 6.85 -7.42 40.94
CA LEU A 214 6.82 -6.13 41.65
C LEU A 214 6.38 -6.27 43.12
N VAL A 215 5.79 -7.40 43.50
CA VAL A 215 5.31 -7.64 44.87
C VAL A 215 6.47 -7.44 45.85
N ILE A 216 6.20 -6.70 46.91
CA ILE A 216 7.15 -6.45 47.99
C ILE A 216 7.11 -7.64 48.93
N ASP A 217 8.27 -8.21 49.21
CA ASP A 217 8.44 -9.29 50.15
C ASP A 217 8.24 -8.76 51.58
N ARG A 218 7.32 -9.37 52.34
CA ARG A 218 6.92 -8.87 53.67
C ARG A 218 8.10 -8.82 54.64
N ASP A 219 9.00 -9.79 54.54
CA ASP A 219 10.10 -9.94 55.49
C ASP A 219 11.24 -8.94 55.22
N THR A 220 11.45 -8.55 53.95
CA THR A 220 12.61 -7.72 53.57
C THR A 220 12.24 -6.30 53.14
N GLY A 221 10.95 -6.01 52.93
CA GLY A 221 10.49 -4.72 52.40
C GLY A 221 10.98 -4.43 50.97
N LYS A 222 11.55 -5.41 50.27
CA LYS A 222 12.10 -5.27 48.91
C LYS A 222 11.25 -6.05 47.90
N LYS A 223 11.29 -5.66 46.62
CA LYS A 223 10.66 -6.43 45.53
C LYS A 223 11.16 -7.88 45.55
N ILE A 224 10.25 -8.84 45.32
CA ILE A 224 10.58 -10.27 45.27
C ILE A 224 11.78 -10.49 44.32
N SER A 225 12.85 -11.07 44.85
CA SER A 225 14.03 -11.36 44.05
C SER A 225 13.71 -12.41 42.98
N ALA A 226 14.40 -12.33 41.83
CA ALA A 226 14.27 -13.33 40.76
C ALA A 226 14.52 -14.78 41.26
N LYS A 227 15.35 -14.95 42.30
CA LYS A 227 15.60 -16.25 42.94
C LYS A 227 14.34 -16.80 43.61
N LYS A 228 13.62 -15.98 44.36
CA LYS A 228 12.37 -16.35 45.04
C LYS A 228 11.24 -16.56 44.02
N LEU A 229 11.15 -15.72 42.99
CA LEU A 229 10.20 -15.92 41.89
C LEU A 229 10.45 -17.24 41.13
N ARG A 230 11.71 -17.59 40.85
CA ARG A 230 12.07 -18.89 40.26
C ARG A 230 11.62 -20.08 41.12
N GLN A 231 11.72 -19.97 42.44
CA GLN A 231 11.31 -21.05 43.35
C GLN A 231 9.79 -21.25 43.42
N SER A 232 8.99 -20.26 42.99
CA SER A 232 7.52 -20.29 43.08
C SER A 232 6.83 -21.31 42.17
N ARG A 233 7.43 -21.69 41.03
CA ARG A 233 6.85 -22.67 40.09
C ARG A 233 7.87 -23.76 39.75
N HIS A 234 7.41 -25.01 39.62
CA HIS A 234 8.27 -26.15 39.28
C HIS A 234 9.03 -25.93 37.97
N CYS A 235 8.34 -25.50 36.92
CA CYS A 235 8.91 -25.36 35.58
C CYS A 235 10.10 -24.37 35.54
N TYR A 236 10.12 -23.34 36.40
CA TYR A 236 11.25 -22.42 36.48
C TYR A 236 12.49 -23.04 37.15
N LYS A 237 12.30 -24.04 38.02
CA LYS A 237 13.40 -24.71 38.74
C LYS A 237 14.26 -25.56 37.80
N GLU A 238 13.69 -26.03 36.69
CA GLU A 238 14.39 -26.80 35.64
C GLU A 238 15.51 -26.01 34.97
N PHE A 239 15.45 -24.68 35.03
CA PHE A 239 16.42 -23.78 34.42
C PHE A 239 17.38 -23.19 35.45
N ASP A 240 18.63 -22.96 35.06
CA ASP A 240 19.56 -22.20 35.90
C ASP A 240 19.04 -20.77 36.17
N LEU A 241 19.38 -20.23 37.33
CA LEU A 241 18.99 -18.90 37.77
C LEU A 241 19.45 -17.81 36.78
N LYS A 242 20.62 -17.98 36.15
CA LYS A 242 21.13 -17.04 35.15
C LYS A 242 20.21 -16.97 33.92
N VAL A 243 19.76 -18.13 33.43
CA VAL A 243 18.84 -18.24 32.29
C VAL A 243 17.47 -17.65 32.65
N PHE A 244 16.93 -17.99 33.82
CA PHE A 244 15.66 -17.45 34.30
C PHE A 244 15.70 -15.91 34.41
N ARG A 245 16.75 -15.35 35.04
CA ARG A 245 16.94 -13.89 35.18
C ARG A 245 16.95 -13.20 33.82
N LYS A 246 17.70 -13.75 32.86
CA LYS A 246 17.77 -13.21 31.49
C LYS A 246 16.38 -13.10 30.88
N HIS A 247 15.57 -14.16 30.94
CA HIS A 247 14.22 -14.16 30.37
C HIS A 247 13.24 -13.26 31.13
N LEU A 248 13.33 -13.20 32.45
CA LEU A 248 12.53 -12.26 33.26
C LEU A 248 12.79 -10.81 32.84
N TYR A 249 14.05 -10.39 32.73
CA TYR A 249 14.39 -9.02 32.33
C TYR A 249 14.01 -8.72 30.88
N GLN A 250 14.21 -9.68 29.96
CA GLN A 250 13.78 -9.54 28.57
C GLN A 250 12.27 -9.34 28.46
N GLU A 251 11.46 -10.06 29.24
CA GLU A 251 10.00 -9.90 29.20
C GLU A 251 9.59 -8.54 29.77
N ILE A 252 10.17 -8.11 30.90
CA ILE A 252 9.91 -6.78 31.48
C ILE A 252 10.26 -5.66 30.50
N ASP A 253 11.46 -5.70 29.90
CA ASP A 253 11.93 -4.71 28.91
C ASP A 253 11.04 -4.72 27.66
N LYS A 254 10.64 -5.91 27.19
CA LYS A 254 9.73 -6.05 26.04
C LYS A 254 8.39 -5.35 26.30
N ARG A 255 7.80 -5.47 27.50
CA ARG A 255 6.53 -4.82 27.83
C ARG A 255 6.64 -3.31 27.78
N GLY A 256 7.66 -2.74 28.42
CA GLY A 256 7.90 -1.29 28.36
C GLY A 256 8.10 -0.77 26.93
N LYS A 257 8.83 -1.52 26.09
CA LYS A 257 9.05 -1.18 24.68
C LYS A 257 7.80 -1.30 23.82
N VAL A 258 6.94 -2.28 24.10
CA VAL A 258 5.68 -2.48 23.36
C VAL A 258 4.76 -1.28 23.57
N ASP A 259 4.59 -0.81 24.81
CA ASP A 259 3.73 0.34 25.11
C ASP A 259 4.20 1.60 24.40
N VAL A 260 5.50 1.90 24.46
CA VAL A 260 6.11 3.03 23.74
C VAL A 260 5.91 2.90 22.23
N ARG A 261 6.08 1.69 21.68
CA ARG A 261 5.89 1.44 20.24
C ARG A 261 4.43 1.62 19.83
N MET A 262 3.49 1.14 20.63
CA MET A 262 2.06 1.27 20.36
C MET A 262 1.63 2.74 20.42
N SER A 263 2.08 3.49 21.43
CA SER A 263 1.86 4.94 21.51
C SER A 263 2.41 5.65 20.28
N LYS A 264 3.65 5.36 19.86
CA LYS A 264 4.23 5.93 18.62
C LYS A 264 3.46 5.55 17.36
N LYS A 265 2.94 4.31 17.26
CA LYS A 265 2.13 3.87 16.12
C LYS A 265 0.82 4.64 16.02
N ARG A 266 0.15 4.91 17.15
CA ARG A 266 -1.09 5.71 17.18
C ARG A 266 -0.90 7.10 16.58
N PHE A 267 0.25 7.75 16.81
CA PHE A 267 0.57 9.05 16.21
C PHE A 267 0.93 8.99 14.71
N ARG A 268 1.34 7.82 14.19
CA ARG A 268 1.74 7.66 12.77
C ARG A 268 0.58 7.28 11.86
N ILE A 269 -0.41 6.58 12.39
CA ILE A 269 -1.62 6.24 11.64
C ILE A 269 -2.42 7.53 11.51
N LYS A 270 -2.34 8.17 10.34
CA LYS A 270 -3.27 9.26 10.01
C LYS A 270 -4.69 8.68 10.10
N PRO A 271 -5.62 9.32 10.82
CA PRO A 271 -6.99 8.86 10.82
C PRO A 271 -7.49 8.79 9.37
N PRO A 272 -8.34 7.79 9.02
CA PRO A 272 -8.97 7.76 7.72
C PRO A 272 -9.61 9.12 7.43
N PRO A 273 -9.49 9.66 6.20
CA PRO A 273 -9.96 11.00 5.87
C PRO A 273 -11.47 11.21 6.13
N ASP A 274 -12.24 10.13 6.23
CA ASP A 274 -13.69 10.17 6.44
C ASP A 274 -14.12 10.08 7.92
N VAL A 275 -13.19 9.90 8.86
CA VAL A 275 -13.51 9.91 10.29
C VAL A 275 -13.16 11.29 10.85
N GLN A 276 -14.11 12.23 10.76
CA GLN A 276 -14.08 13.45 11.54
C GLN A 276 -14.28 13.07 13.00
N PHE A 277 -13.18 12.89 13.73
CA PHE A 277 -13.26 12.89 15.19
C PHE A 277 -13.56 14.33 15.60
N ASP A 278 -14.75 14.57 16.14
CA ASP A 278 -15.03 15.77 16.90
C ASP A 278 -14.01 15.82 18.04
N VAL A 279 -12.96 16.63 17.87
CA VAL A 279 -11.98 16.90 18.90
C VAL A 279 -12.70 17.71 19.97
N VAL A 280 -13.42 17.02 20.86
CA VAL A 280 -13.92 17.59 22.09
C VAL A 280 -12.70 17.90 22.94
N GLY A 281 -12.24 19.15 22.79
CA GLY A 281 -11.11 19.70 23.50
C GLY A 281 -11.34 19.66 25.00
N ASN A 282 -10.70 18.72 25.66
CA ASN A 282 -10.35 18.79 27.07
C ASN A 282 -9.02 18.05 27.26
N GLU A 283 -7.96 18.56 26.63
CA GLU A 283 -6.61 18.25 27.11
C GLU A 283 -6.40 18.97 28.44
N PRO A 284 -6.13 18.27 29.56
CA PRO A 284 -5.78 18.91 30.81
C PRO A 284 -4.45 19.64 30.63
N LYS A 285 -4.47 20.97 30.79
CA LYS A 285 -3.27 21.80 30.82
C LYS A 285 -2.31 21.24 31.87
N ARG A 286 -1.15 20.79 31.41
CA ARG A 286 -0.05 20.29 32.24
C ARG A 286 0.43 21.44 33.14
N THR A 287 -0.04 21.49 34.38
CA THR A 287 0.43 22.45 35.37
C THR A 287 1.88 22.12 35.72
N LYS A 288 2.76 23.12 35.59
CA LYS A 288 4.13 23.04 36.09
C LYS A 288 4.06 23.07 37.61
N THR A 289 4.39 21.95 38.25
CA THR A 289 4.66 21.90 39.68
C THR A 289 5.95 22.68 39.95
N THR A 290 5.82 23.92 40.41
CA THR A 290 6.94 24.67 40.98
C THR A 290 7.24 24.05 42.34
N ALA A 291 8.44 23.49 42.51
CA ALA A 291 8.94 23.06 43.80
C ALA A 291 9.17 24.33 44.65
N VAL A 292 8.41 24.46 45.74
CA VAL A 292 8.74 25.38 46.82
C VAL A 292 9.81 24.68 47.65
N VAL A 293 10.98 25.33 47.73
CA VAL A 293 12.10 24.98 48.61
C VAL A 293 11.78 25.47 50.02
#